data_AF-A0A9E1B2H3-F1
#
_entry.id   AF-A0A9E1B2H3-F1
#
_cell.length_a   1.000
_cell.length_b   1.000
_cell.length_c   1.000
_cell.angle_alpha   90.00
_cell.angle_beta   90.00
_cell.angle_gamma   90.00
#
_symmetry.space_group_name_H-M   'P 1'
#
loop_
_entity.id
_entity.type
_entity.pdbx_description
1 polymer ?
#
loop_
_entity_poly.entity_id
_entity_poly.type
_entity_poly.pdbx_seq_one_letter_code
_entity_poly.pdbx_strand_id
1 'polypeptide(L)'
;MKKLGKWWQWALLAAFAAALVFGAVQAKQVGDHLQYLVPAPAQQTEDNSGEDGDSKTAPNQPIADQVKALENAAGEWDTTTMLRWTIGGVIEKTSISGGDISSDTRVELVGKYGFQVRPKLLRYGRLPYEEELKSGRKVAVLDEDLALKLFRVADPLGRKVYINGESYEVIGIARHSKRVGEYQAYTAYIPLNSVIETSTTVDALLVEAIPKPGTGASVSFKSVVTGWQSGGSMFDLGKEGMSATLWLRVLLFLIGMTVLLRFIAFLNGRVKHYGKRYRQRLQEKYAISLMPELTGAVLLFILGYGVSAIFAALLMNYIIQPVYTFPEWIPTVLVEWKDIAKAFWNVWQDTAVMQELRTPEILRLRWLALLVQGCSAGAGVLLGVLYGQMHSSRQLVADSVNALYHQGATVSVIHTRKVIDMTDLGYVITLDGEIIPRRAKTVPMVRIINAEAILRQMPAGKRDGAFVLEVVDEQIPANNARWLITCQDGEKTIVEAHRDWDIQLPIAVLTRIVYGTQTFADFLECNAGYDMRMRSPAMDGMFGHHLTIDGGEK
;
A
#
# COMPACT_ATOMS: atom_id res chain seq x y z
N MET A 1 -14.39 -14.91 -20.61
CA MET A 1 -14.17 -14.66 -19.17
C MET A 1 -15.21 -13.66 -18.68
N LYS A 2 -16.12 -14.09 -17.80
CA LYS A 2 -17.22 -13.26 -17.26
C LYS A 2 -16.62 -12.01 -16.59
N LYS A 3 -17.24 -10.84 -16.80
CA LYS A 3 -16.93 -9.57 -16.10
C LYS A 3 -17.04 -9.80 -14.60
N LEU A 4 -15.95 -10.18 -13.93
CA LEU A 4 -15.85 -10.13 -12.48
C LEU A 4 -16.12 -8.67 -12.10
N GLY A 5 -17.22 -8.44 -11.39
CA GLY A 5 -17.62 -7.09 -10.98
C GLY A 5 -16.49 -6.38 -10.24
N LYS A 6 -16.39 -5.06 -10.40
CA LYS A 6 -15.33 -4.19 -9.84
C LYS A 6 -15.12 -4.31 -8.31
N TRP A 7 -15.99 -5.05 -7.61
CA TRP A 7 -15.91 -5.33 -6.18
C TRP A 7 -14.59 -6.04 -5.76
N TRP A 8 -14.02 -6.88 -6.62
CA TRP A 8 -12.76 -7.57 -6.28
C TRP A 8 -11.59 -6.60 -6.07
N GLN A 9 -11.57 -5.45 -6.76
CA GLN A 9 -10.52 -4.43 -6.60
C GLN A 9 -10.58 -3.80 -5.21
N TRP A 10 -11.79 -3.53 -4.72
CA TRP A 10 -12.02 -3.00 -3.37
C TRP A 10 -11.73 -4.03 -2.28
N ALA A 11 -12.11 -5.30 -2.50
CA ALA A 11 -11.78 -6.39 -1.59
C ALA A 11 -10.25 -6.60 -1.49
N LEU A 12 -9.55 -6.54 -2.61
CA LEU A 12 -8.09 -6.68 -2.66
C LEU A 12 -7.40 -5.48 -1.98
N LEU A 13 -7.89 -4.27 -2.18
CA LEU A 13 -7.38 -3.07 -1.51
C LEU A 13 -7.61 -3.13 0.00
N ALA A 14 -8.75 -3.63 0.46
CA ALA A 14 -9.02 -3.86 1.87
C ALA A 14 -8.09 -4.92 2.47
N ALA A 15 -7.79 -6.00 1.72
CA ALA A 15 -6.84 -7.02 2.14
C ALA A 15 -5.42 -6.44 2.28
N PHE A 16 -4.96 -5.63 1.31
CA PHE A 16 -3.67 -4.93 1.44
C PHE A 16 -3.65 -3.97 2.61
N ALA A 17 -4.72 -3.19 2.83
CA ALA A 17 -4.81 -2.29 3.98
C ALA A 17 -4.70 -3.06 5.31
N ALA A 18 -5.42 -4.18 5.45
CA ALA A 18 -5.34 -5.04 6.63
C ALA A 18 -3.93 -5.60 6.84
N ALA A 19 -3.28 -6.08 5.77
CA ALA A 19 -1.92 -6.59 5.82
C ALA A 19 -0.90 -5.49 6.20
N LEU A 20 -1.06 -4.27 5.69
CA LEU A 20 -0.21 -3.13 6.03
C LEU A 20 -0.39 -2.69 7.50
N VAL A 21 -1.62 -2.65 8.00
CA VAL A 21 -1.90 -2.38 9.41
C VAL A 21 -1.29 -3.45 10.30
N PHE A 22 -1.47 -4.72 9.95
CA PHE A 22 -0.81 -5.83 10.65
C PHE A 22 0.71 -5.65 10.61
N GLY A 23 1.31 -5.39 9.45
CA GLY A 23 2.75 -5.20 9.28
C GLY A 23 3.29 -4.08 10.17
N ALA A 24 2.63 -2.92 10.18
CA ALA A 24 3.03 -1.77 10.99
C ALA A 24 2.91 -2.04 12.51
N VAL A 25 1.82 -2.66 12.96
CA VAL A 25 1.63 -3.01 14.37
C VAL A 25 2.66 -4.03 14.82
N GLN A 26 2.90 -5.07 14.02
CA GLN A 26 3.86 -6.12 14.35
C GLN A 26 5.30 -5.62 14.34
N ALA A 27 5.67 -4.73 13.43
CA ALA A 27 7.00 -4.11 13.42
C ALA A 27 7.23 -3.28 14.70
N LYS A 28 6.22 -2.52 15.14
CA LYS A 28 6.29 -1.74 16.39
C LYS A 28 6.40 -2.62 17.64
N GLN A 29 5.82 -3.82 17.63
CA GLN A 29 5.89 -4.77 18.75
C GLN A 29 7.27 -5.41 18.94
N VAL A 30 8.17 -5.36 17.94
CA VAL A 30 9.54 -5.86 18.11
C VAL A 30 10.34 -5.00 19.09
N GLY A 31 10.03 -3.71 19.17
CA GLY A 31 10.70 -2.77 20.09
C GLY A 31 11.97 -2.17 19.50
N ASP A 32 12.51 -1.19 20.24
CA ASP A 32 13.74 -0.49 19.91
C ASP A 32 14.87 -0.99 20.81
N HIS A 33 15.59 -1.99 20.31
CA HIS A 33 16.68 -2.64 21.03
C HIS A 33 17.92 -2.69 20.14
N LEU A 34 19.08 -2.60 20.78
CA LEU A 34 20.37 -2.90 20.17
C LEU A 34 20.72 -4.34 20.49
N GLN A 35 21.14 -5.10 19.49
CA GLN A 35 21.55 -6.50 19.63
C GLN A 35 22.94 -6.70 19.03
N TYR A 36 23.76 -7.53 19.67
CA TYR A 36 25.03 -7.99 19.13
C TYR A 36 25.21 -9.48 19.38
N LEU A 37 25.50 -10.24 18.32
CA LEU A 37 25.63 -11.69 18.37
C LEU A 37 27.04 -12.10 17.99
N VAL A 38 27.62 -12.95 18.80
CA VAL A 38 28.92 -13.59 18.53
C VAL A 38 28.81 -15.09 18.73
N PRO A 39 29.55 -15.91 17.97
CA PRO A 39 29.66 -17.33 18.26
C PRO A 39 30.13 -17.53 19.70
N ALA A 40 29.57 -18.51 20.40
CA ALA A 40 30.03 -18.82 21.75
C ALA A 40 31.47 -19.39 21.68
N PRO A 41 32.32 -19.10 22.67
CA PRO A 41 33.65 -19.68 22.74
C PRO A 41 33.57 -21.20 22.88
N ALA A 42 34.53 -21.91 22.29
CA ALA A 42 34.63 -23.35 22.44
C ALA A 42 34.85 -23.72 23.92
N GLN A 43 34.29 -24.86 24.31
CA GLN A 43 34.51 -25.45 25.63
C GLN A 43 35.99 -25.78 25.82
N GLN A 44 36.48 -25.63 27.05
CA GLN A 44 37.79 -26.16 27.42
C GLN A 44 37.68 -27.67 27.59
N THR A 45 38.52 -28.42 26.87
CA THR A 45 38.77 -29.84 27.16
C THR A 45 39.58 -29.96 28.44
N GLU A 46 39.24 -30.92 29.31
CA GLU A 46 40.05 -31.25 30.48
C GLU A 46 41.46 -31.67 30.02
N ASP A 47 42.46 -30.80 30.24
CA ASP A 47 43.87 -31.17 30.09
C ASP A 47 44.24 -32.11 31.25
N ASN A 48 44.19 -33.41 30.99
CA ASN A 48 44.64 -34.47 31.91
C ASN A 48 46.17 -34.63 31.93
N SER A 49 46.94 -33.54 31.87
CA SER A 49 48.40 -33.60 31.92
C SER A 49 48.97 -32.55 32.87
N GLY A 50 49.28 -32.96 34.09
CA GLY A 50 50.14 -32.22 35.01
C GLY A 50 49.74 -32.38 36.47
N GLU A 51 50.63 -33.02 37.24
CA GLU A 51 50.56 -33.16 38.69
C GLU A 51 50.42 -31.82 39.42
N ASP A 52 49.79 -31.90 40.60
CA ASP A 52 49.63 -30.89 41.66
C ASP A 52 48.57 -29.78 41.49
N GLY A 53 47.47 -29.90 42.25
CA GLY A 53 46.77 -28.76 42.85
C GLY A 53 45.41 -28.32 42.26
N ASP A 54 44.34 -29.04 42.61
CA ASP A 54 42.99 -28.54 42.96
C ASP A 54 42.34 -27.36 42.20
N SER A 55 42.49 -27.22 40.89
CA SER A 55 41.62 -26.34 40.09
C SER A 55 41.14 -27.00 38.81
N LYS A 56 40.08 -27.81 38.93
CA LYS A 56 39.30 -28.22 37.76
C LYS A 56 38.61 -26.98 37.19
N THR A 57 39.13 -26.44 36.10
CA THR A 57 38.51 -25.32 35.38
C THR A 57 37.16 -25.78 34.80
N ALA A 58 36.12 -24.97 34.99
CA ALA A 58 34.78 -25.30 34.52
C ALA A 58 34.74 -25.40 32.97
N PRO A 59 33.98 -26.34 32.37
CA PRO A 59 33.99 -26.54 30.90
C PRO A 59 33.66 -25.28 30.08
N ASN A 60 32.73 -24.46 30.59
CA ASN A 60 32.30 -23.20 29.97
C ASN A 60 32.91 -21.97 30.66
N GLN A 61 34.08 -22.11 31.32
CA GLN A 61 34.82 -20.97 31.89
C GLN A 61 35.09 -19.82 30.89
N PRO A 62 35.40 -20.08 29.60
CA PRO A 62 35.56 -19.00 28.62
C PRO A 62 34.34 -18.10 28.46
N ILE A 63 33.12 -18.63 28.64
CA ILE A 63 31.89 -17.83 28.61
C ILE A 63 31.86 -16.88 29.79
N ALA A 64 32.18 -17.36 31.00
CA ALA A 64 32.23 -16.56 32.20
C ALA A 64 33.27 -15.42 32.10
N ASP A 65 34.42 -15.70 31.49
CA ASP A 65 35.47 -14.72 31.27
C ASP A 65 35.04 -13.65 30.26
N GLN A 66 34.34 -14.05 29.18
CA GLN A 66 33.77 -13.11 28.22
C GLN A 66 32.68 -12.23 28.82
N VAL A 67 31.82 -12.78 29.69
CA VAL A 67 30.80 -12.01 30.44
C VAL A 67 31.48 -10.94 31.29
N LYS A 68 32.48 -11.31 32.10
CA LYS A 68 33.23 -10.35 32.93
C LYS A 68 33.94 -9.29 32.10
N ALA A 69 34.55 -9.67 30.98
CA ALA A 69 35.22 -8.75 30.08
C ALA A 69 34.24 -7.70 29.51
N LEU A 70 33.03 -8.13 29.14
CA LEU A 70 31.99 -7.20 28.66
C LEU A 70 31.49 -6.29 29.79
N GLU A 71 31.23 -6.83 30.99
CA GLU A 71 30.81 -6.02 32.14
C GLU A 71 31.80 -4.89 32.45
N ASN A 72 33.10 -5.18 32.36
CA ASN A 72 34.15 -4.17 32.52
C ASN A 72 34.14 -3.13 31.38
N ALA A 73 33.97 -3.57 30.13
CA ALA A 73 33.93 -2.68 28.97
C ALA A 73 32.66 -1.81 28.92
N ALA A 74 31.55 -2.32 29.47
CA ALA A 74 30.24 -1.69 29.50
C ALA A 74 30.03 -0.75 30.72
N GLY A 75 31.05 -0.51 31.54
CA GLY A 75 30.93 0.18 32.83
C GLY A 75 30.25 1.56 32.78
N GLU A 76 30.30 2.26 31.65
CA GLU A 76 29.66 3.57 31.47
C GLU A 76 28.23 3.52 30.90
N TRP A 77 27.77 2.37 30.38
CA TRP A 77 26.48 2.28 29.68
C TRP A 77 25.29 2.62 30.58
N ASP A 78 25.27 2.11 31.81
CA ASP A 78 24.13 2.28 32.72
C ASP A 78 23.89 3.76 33.08
N THR A 79 24.95 4.57 33.13
CA THR A 79 24.87 5.99 33.48
C THR A 79 24.67 6.86 32.24
N THR A 80 25.36 6.58 31.15
CA THR A 80 25.45 7.48 30.00
C THR A 80 24.48 7.14 28.86
N THR A 81 24.55 5.93 28.30
CA THR A 81 24.00 5.65 26.96
C THR A 81 22.85 4.64 26.93
N MET A 82 22.74 3.74 27.91
CA MET A 82 21.73 2.67 27.95
C MET A 82 20.80 2.82 29.15
N LEU A 83 19.53 2.44 28.99
CA LEU A 83 18.57 2.33 30.11
C LEU A 83 18.80 1.02 30.88
N ARG A 84 18.98 -0.07 30.13
CA ARG A 84 19.30 -1.41 30.61
C ARG A 84 20.04 -2.16 29.53
N TRP A 85 20.89 -3.10 29.92
CA TRP A 85 21.55 -4.02 29.02
C TRP A 85 21.74 -5.39 29.70
N THR A 86 21.95 -6.43 28.92
CA THR A 86 22.19 -7.80 29.36
C THR A 86 23.16 -8.47 28.40
N ILE A 87 23.88 -9.47 28.91
CA ILE A 87 24.50 -10.51 28.09
C ILE A 87 23.78 -11.82 28.38
N GLY A 88 23.46 -12.55 27.33
CA GLY A 88 22.84 -13.86 27.38
C GLY A 88 23.52 -14.80 26.38
N GLY A 89 22.86 -15.91 26.12
CA GLY A 89 23.30 -16.88 25.14
C GLY A 89 22.12 -17.63 24.54
N VAL A 90 22.39 -18.33 23.45
CA VAL A 90 21.38 -19.07 22.70
C VAL A 90 21.89 -20.48 22.45
N ILE A 91 21.02 -21.45 22.71
CA ILE A 91 21.12 -22.81 22.23
C ILE A 91 19.93 -22.98 21.28
N GLU A 92 20.20 -22.99 19.98
CA GLU A 92 19.16 -22.95 18.94
C GLU A 92 18.33 -24.23 18.93
N LYS A 93 18.93 -25.36 19.33
CA LYS A 93 18.24 -26.64 19.45
C LYS A 93 18.85 -27.53 20.52
N THR A 94 18.05 -27.90 21.52
CA THR A 94 18.35 -29.00 22.45
C THR A 94 17.08 -29.75 22.85
N SER A 95 17.23 -30.99 23.29
CA SER A 95 16.11 -31.80 23.79
C SER A 95 15.90 -31.50 25.27
N ILE A 96 14.70 -31.06 25.62
CA ILE A 96 14.25 -30.86 27.00
C ILE A 96 13.27 -31.97 27.35
N SER A 97 13.47 -32.64 28.48
CA SER A 97 12.55 -33.66 28.97
C SER A 97 11.94 -33.32 30.33
N GLY A 98 10.69 -33.75 30.51
CA GLY A 98 9.96 -33.71 31.78
C GLY A 98 9.27 -35.06 31.98
N GLY A 99 9.78 -35.88 32.91
CA GLY A 99 9.37 -37.28 33.00
C GLY A 99 9.73 -38.06 31.74
N ASP A 100 8.78 -38.80 31.19
CA ASP A 100 8.98 -39.65 30.00
C ASP A 100 8.80 -38.91 28.66
N ILE A 101 8.49 -37.61 28.70
CA ILE A 101 8.21 -36.80 27.51
C ILE A 101 9.40 -35.90 27.24
N SER A 102 9.85 -35.85 25.98
CA SER A 102 10.89 -34.93 25.51
C SER A 102 10.42 -34.09 24.32
N SER A 103 11.06 -32.94 24.13
CA SER A 103 10.82 -32.06 22.98
C SER A 103 12.07 -31.27 22.61
N ASP A 104 12.33 -31.21 21.31
CA ASP A 104 13.26 -30.24 20.72
C ASP A 104 12.78 -28.82 21.02
N THR A 105 13.66 -28.01 21.61
CA THR A 105 13.36 -26.70 22.18
C THR A 105 14.56 -25.78 22.01
N ARG A 106 14.31 -24.49 21.78
CA ARG A 106 15.35 -23.46 21.85
C ARG A 106 15.54 -23.02 23.30
N VAL A 107 16.77 -22.90 23.76
CA VAL A 107 17.06 -22.42 25.12
C VAL A 107 17.71 -21.06 25.03
N GLU A 108 17.07 -20.06 25.64
CA GLU A 108 17.65 -18.74 25.84
C GLU A 108 18.29 -18.66 27.22
N LEU A 109 19.60 -18.48 27.23
CA LEU A 109 20.39 -18.26 28.43
C LEU A 109 20.27 -16.79 28.82
N VAL A 110 19.66 -16.54 29.97
CA VAL A 110 19.30 -15.19 30.43
C VAL A 110 20.34 -14.72 31.43
N GLY A 111 21.00 -13.60 31.16
CA GLY A 111 21.88 -12.95 32.13
C GLY A 111 21.18 -11.90 32.96
N LYS A 112 22.00 -11.12 33.69
CA LYS A 112 21.53 -10.04 34.54
C LYS A 112 20.70 -9.03 33.74
N TYR A 113 19.53 -8.66 34.28
CA TYR A 113 18.54 -7.79 33.64
C TYR A 113 17.90 -8.32 32.35
N GLY A 114 18.13 -9.57 31.94
CA GLY A 114 17.61 -10.06 30.65
C GLY A 114 16.08 -9.97 30.52
N PHE A 115 15.32 -10.25 31.58
CA PHE A 115 13.86 -10.05 31.57
C PHE A 115 13.41 -8.59 31.73
N GLN A 116 14.30 -7.68 32.13
CA GLN A 116 14.01 -6.23 32.07
C GLN A 116 14.22 -5.70 30.66
N VAL A 117 15.22 -6.22 29.94
CA VAL A 117 15.49 -5.87 28.54
C VAL A 117 14.43 -6.49 27.62
N ARG A 118 14.08 -7.76 27.83
CA ARG A 118 13.01 -8.47 27.12
C ARG A 118 11.94 -8.99 28.10
N PRO A 119 10.97 -8.13 28.47
CA PRO A 119 9.87 -8.53 29.33
C PRO A 119 9.08 -9.70 28.73
N LYS A 120 8.82 -10.71 29.57
CA LYS A 120 7.96 -11.85 29.23
C LYS A 120 6.70 -11.76 30.08
N LEU A 121 5.55 -11.97 29.44
CA LEU A 121 4.28 -12.04 30.15
C LEU A 121 4.20 -13.40 30.86
N LEU A 122 4.26 -13.40 32.18
CA LEU A 122 4.06 -14.61 32.98
C LEU A 122 2.59 -15.04 32.96
N ARG A 123 2.36 -16.34 32.84
CA ARG A 123 1.05 -16.96 33.04
C ARG A 123 0.92 -17.59 34.42
N TYR A 124 1.98 -18.27 34.88
CA TYR A 124 2.06 -18.88 36.21
C TYR A 124 3.48 -18.77 36.79
N GLY A 125 3.59 -18.84 38.12
CA GLY A 125 4.87 -18.82 38.83
C GLY A 125 5.55 -17.45 38.81
N ARG A 126 6.88 -17.44 38.69
CA ARG A 126 7.71 -16.22 38.73
C ARG A 126 8.88 -16.30 37.75
N LEU A 127 9.48 -15.14 37.48
CA LEU A 127 10.77 -15.05 36.80
C LEU A 127 11.92 -15.32 37.80
N PRO A 128 13.10 -15.76 37.33
CA PRO A 128 14.30 -15.84 38.15
C PRO A 128 14.65 -14.47 38.75
N TYR A 129 15.06 -14.46 40.01
CA TYR A 129 15.57 -13.24 40.64
C TYR A 129 16.98 -12.92 40.16
N GLU A 130 17.43 -11.67 40.35
CA GLU A 130 18.77 -11.25 39.92
C GLU A 130 19.87 -12.05 40.63
N GLU A 131 19.68 -12.40 41.91
CA GLU A 131 20.61 -13.24 42.66
C GLU A 131 20.68 -14.67 42.11
N GLU A 132 19.57 -15.21 41.63
CA GLU A 132 19.51 -16.54 41.00
C GLU A 132 20.19 -16.54 39.63
N LEU A 133 20.04 -15.44 38.87
CA LEU A 133 20.74 -15.25 37.60
C LEU A 133 22.25 -15.14 37.80
N LYS A 134 22.69 -14.39 38.83
CA LYS A 134 24.12 -14.23 39.17
C LYS A 134 24.75 -15.51 39.69
N SER A 135 24.07 -16.21 40.60
CA SER A 135 24.56 -17.46 41.19
C SER A 135 24.51 -18.64 40.22
N GLY A 136 23.81 -18.53 39.09
CA GLY A 136 23.64 -19.64 38.15
C GLY A 136 22.75 -20.74 38.72
N ARG A 137 21.78 -20.41 39.57
CA ARG A 137 20.86 -21.40 40.14
C ARG A 137 20.16 -22.16 39.01
N LYS A 138 20.11 -23.49 39.10
CA LYS A 138 19.48 -24.36 38.08
C LYS A 138 17.95 -24.27 38.12
N VAL A 139 17.41 -23.15 37.66
CA VAL A 139 15.97 -22.87 37.51
C VAL A 139 15.63 -22.65 36.05
N ALA A 140 14.39 -22.95 35.67
CA ALA A 140 13.89 -22.77 34.32
C ALA A 140 12.53 -22.05 34.31
N VAL A 141 12.33 -21.20 33.30
CA VAL A 141 11.01 -20.71 32.89
C VAL A 141 10.70 -21.34 31.54
N LEU A 142 9.57 -22.02 31.45
CA LEU A 142 9.15 -22.67 30.22
C LEU A 142 8.15 -21.77 29.49
N ASP A 143 8.08 -21.88 28.17
CA ASP A 143 6.89 -21.37 27.48
C ASP A 143 5.65 -22.23 27.79
N GLU A 144 4.49 -21.64 27.51
CA GLU A 144 3.20 -22.25 27.77
C GLU A 144 3.02 -23.58 27.03
N ASP A 145 3.32 -23.60 25.72
CA ASP A 145 3.06 -24.76 24.88
C ASP A 145 4.02 -25.93 25.22
N LEU A 146 5.26 -25.65 25.65
CA LEU A 146 6.22 -26.64 26.14
C LEU A 146 5.78 -27.19 27.49
N ALA A 147 5.36 -26.34 28.42
CA ALA A 147 4.86 -26.78 29.72
C ALA A 147 3.66 -27.72 29.54
N LEU A 148 2.71 -27.36 28.66
CA LEU A 148 1.57 -28.21 28.30
C LEU A 148 2.01 -29.53 27.65
N LYS A 149 3.02 -29.49 26.77
CA LYS A 149 3.53 -30.69 26.12
C LYS A 149 4.20 -31.65 27.09
N LEU A 150 5.08 -31.13 27.97
CA LEU A 150 5.88 -31.93 28.91
C LEU A 150 5.04 -32.47 30.07
N PHE A 151 4.15 -31.66 30.64
CA PHE A 151 3.45 -32.02 31.88
C PHE A 151 1.96 -32.34 31.69
N ARG A 152 1.40 -32.07 30.51
CA ARG A 152 0.00 -32.34 30.11
C ARG A 152 -1.03 -31.83 31.12
N VAL A 153 -1.39 -32.68 32.09
CA VAL A 153 -2.43 -32.44 33.10
C VAL A 153 -1.84 -32.01 34.44
N ALA A 154 -0.54 -32.27 34.65
CA ALA A 154 0.10 -32.10 35.94
C ALA A 154 0.63 -30.68 36.14
N ASP A 155 0.62 -30.17 37.39
CA ASP A 155 1.17 -28.85 37.69
C ASP A 155 2.68 -28.82 37.41
N PRO A 156 3.13 -28.02 36.43
CA PRO A 156 4.53 -27.95 36.02
C PRO A 156 5.42 -27.22 37.03
N LEU A 157 4.88 -26.37 37.92
CA LEU A 157 5.71 -25.60 38.85
C LEU A 157 6.36 -26.51 39.92
N GLY A 158 7.62 -26.22 40.24
CA GLY A 158 8.44 -26.99 41.19
C GLY A 158 8.93 -28.34 40.65
N ARG A 159 8.48 -28.75 39.44
CA ARG A 159 8.97 -29.98 38.80
C ARG A 159 10.33 -29.77 38.17
N LYS A 160 11.03 -30.88 37.93
CA LYS A 160 12.32 -30.87 37.25
C LYS A 160 12.14 -31.13 35.75
N VAL A 161 12.86 -30.36 34.94
CA VAL A 161 13.14 -30.67 33.55
C VAL A 161 14.62 -30.97 33.38
N TYR A 162 14.97 -31.79 32.38
CA TYR A 162 16.35 -32.13 32.08
C TYR A 162 16.75 -31.53 30.74
N ILE A 163 17.89 -30.85 30.72
CA ILE A 163 18.49 -30.21 29.55
C ILE A 163 19.93 -30.68 29.48
N ASN A 164 20.32 -31.39 28.42
CA ASN A 164 21.66 -31.98 28.28
C ASN A 164 22.14 -32.77 29.51
N GLY A 165 21.24 -33.50 30.18
CA GLY A 165 21.53 -34.30 31.37
C GLY A 165 21.46 -33.52 32.70
N GLU A 166 21.34 -32.20 32.66
CA GLU A 166 21.29 -31.34 33.85
C GLU A 166 19.84 -31.07 34.28
N SER A 167 19.57 -31.12 35.59
CA SER A 167 18.22 -30.91 36.13
C SER A 167 17.96 -29.45 36.49
N TYR A 168 16.86 -28.90 35.99
CA TYR A 168 16.40 -27.54 36.27
C TYR A 168 15.01 -27.56 36.91
N GLU A 169 14.81 -26.79 37.97
CA GLU A 169 13.51 -26.62 38.62
C GLU A 169 12.66 -25.58 37.87
N VAL A 170 11.44 -25.96 37.47
CA VAL A 170 10.50 -25.07 36.78
C VAL A 170 9.90 -24.10 37.79
N ILE A 171 10.23 -22.81 37.66
CA ILE A 171 9.76 -21.76 38.59
C ILE A 171 8.69 -20.85 37.99
N GLY A 172 8.49 -20.91 36.67
CA GLY A 172 7.56 -20.04 35.97
C GLY A 172 7.18 -20.54 34.59
N ILE A 173 6.05 -20.04 34.10
CA ILE A 173 5.56 -20.25 32.74
C ILE A 173 5.33 -18.90 32.08
N ALA A 174 6.01 -18.68 30.96
CA ALA A 174 5.87 -17.49 30.14
C ALA A 174 4.89 -17.74 28.98
N ARG A 175 4.06 -16.75 28.68
CA ARG A 175 3.25 -16.75 27.48
C ARG A 175 4.16 -16.50 26.28
N HIS A 176 4.33 -17.53 25.47
CA HIS A 176 5.03 -17.45 24.19
C HIS A 176 4.37 -18.42 23.21
N SER A 177 4.35 -18.04 21.94
CA SER A 177 3.83 -18.85 20.85
C SER A 177 4.76 -18.66 19.67
N LYS A 178 5.00 -19.71 18.88
CA LYS A 178 5.91 -19.66 17.73
C LYS A 178 5.65 -18.44 16.86
N ARG A 179 6.70 -17.64 16.61
CA ARG A 179 6.64 -16.45 15.74
C ARG A 179 7.43 -16.65 14.46
N VAL A 180 7.14 -15.82 13.46
CA VAL A 180 8.00 -15.71 12.27
C VAL A 180 9.41 -15.36 12.72
N GLY A 181 10.40 -16.10 12.22
CA GLY A 181 11.81 -15.97 12.61
C GLY A 181 12.29 -17.01 13.62
N GLU A 182 11.38 -17.76 14.25
CA GLU A 182 11.75 -18.84 15.18
C GLU A 182 11.79 -20.20 14.47
N TYR A 183 12.90 -20.91 14.62
CA TYR A 183 13.07 -22.24 14.05
C TYR A 183 12.30 -23.29 14.88
N GLN A 184 12.55 -23.32 16.20
CA GLN A 184 11.86 -24.21 17.13
C GLN A 184 10.43 -23.77 17.42
N ALA A 185 9.57 -24.72 17.76
CA ALA A 185 8.20 -24.43 18.20
C ALA A 185 8.13 -23.94 19.65
N TYR A 186 9.14 -24.31 20.44
CA TYR A 186 9.18 -24.09 21.88
C TYR A 186 10.45 -23.35 22.29
N THR A 187 10.37 -22.58 23.37
CA THR A 187 11.46 -21.85 24.01
C THR A 187 11.45 -22.08 25.52
N ALA A 188 12.62 -22.31 26.10
CA ALA A 188 12.84 -22.29 27.55
C ALA A 188 13.89 -21.24 27.91
N TYR A 189 13.80 -20.70 29.11
CA TYR A 189 14.71 -19.69 29.65
C TYR A 189 15.41 -20.23 30.89
N ILE A 190 16.73 -20.24 30.88
CA ILE A 190 17.55 -20.64 32.04
C ILE A 190 18.63 -19.59 32.31
N PRO A 191 19.15 -19.46 33.54
CA PRO A 191 20.25 -18.53 33.81
C PRO A 191 21.50 -18.81 32.98
N LEU A 192 22.15 -17.78 32.44
CA LEU A 192 23.42 -17.94 31.71
C LEU A 192 24.51 -18.59 32.57
N ASN A 193 24.58 -18.22 33.85
CA ASN A 193 25.61 -18.75 34.74
C ASN A 193 25.38 -20.22 35.13
N SER A 194 24.19 -20.78 34.90
CA SER A 194 23.91 -22.18 35.26
C SER A 194 24.60 -23.18 34.34
N VAL A 195 25.04 -22.75 33.15
CA VAL A 195 25.73 -23.62 32.18
C VAL A 195 27.25 -23.60 32.31
N ILE A 196 27.82 -22.72 33.14
CA ILE A 196 29.29 -22.53 33.28
C ILE A 196 29.98 -23.84 33.70
N GLU A 197 29.42 -24.53 34.69
CA GLU A 197 29.97 -25.79 35.23
C GLU A 197 29.52 -27.03 34.44
N THR A 198 28.73 -26.86 33.38
CA THR A 198 28.13 -27.97 32.64
C THR A 198 28.81 -28.14 31.28
N SER A 199 28.85 -29.36 30.76
CA SER A 199 29.30 -29.63 29.37
C SER A 199 28.27 -29.24 28.31
N THR A 200 27.32 -28.35 28.63
CA THR A 200 26.31 -27.86 27.68
C THR A 200 26.95 -26.96 26.64
N THR A 201 26.84 -27.34 25.36
CA THR A 201 27.30 -26.50 24.24
C THR A 201 26.36 -25.33 24.05
N VAL A 202 26.92 -24.12 23.96
CA VAL A 202 26.20 -22.88 23.63
C VAL A 202 26.53 -22.52 22.20
N ASP A 203 25.55 -22.08 21.41
CA ASP A 203 25.78 -21.77 19.98
C ASP A 203 26.28 -20.33 19.79
N ALA A 204 25.67 -19.38 20.51
CA ALA A 204 26.01 -17.96 20.41
C ALA A 204 25.83 -17.23 21.75
N LEU A 205 26.61 -16.17 21.96
CA LEU A 205 26.33 -15.15 22.97
C LEU A 205 25.58 -13.98 22.34
N LEU A 206 24.68 -13.40 23.12
CA LEU A 206 23.79 -12.34 22.69
C LEU A 206 23.87 -11.20 23.70
N VAL A 207 24.36 -10.05 23.26
CA VAL A 207 24.32 -8.80 24.03
C VAL A 207 23.12 -8.00 23.57
N GLU A 208 22.33 -7.50 24.51
CA GLU A 208 21.17 -6.67 24.20
C GLU A 208 21.11 -5.45 25.08
N ALA A 209 20.66 -4.33 24.52
CA ALA A 209 20.51 -3.08 25.25
C ALA A 209 19.27 -2.31 24.81
N ILE A 210 18.69 -1.56 25.76
CA ILE A 210 17.67 -0.56 25.51
C ILE A 210 18.38 0.81 25.44
N PRO A 211 18.45 1.45 24.26
CA PRO A 211 19.14 2.72 24.11
C PRO A 211 18.41 3.86 24.84
N LYS A 212 19.16 4.80 25.43
CA LYS A 212 18.62 6.09 25.87
C LYS A 212 18.44 7.01 24.64
N PRO A 213 17.25 7.58 24.40
CA PRO A 213 17.05 8.48 23.27
C PRO A 213 17.97 9.70 23.33
N GLY A 214 18.63 10.04 22.22
CA GLY A 214 19.44 11.27 22.08
C GLY A 214 20.87 11.21 22.64
N THR A 215 21.34 10.07 23.14
CA THR A 215 22.67 9.95 23.78
C THR A 215 23.77 9.41 22.86
N GLY A 216 23.47 9.14 21.58
CA GLY A 216 24.40 8.43 20.70
C GLY A 216 24.58 6.95 21.05
N ALA A 217 23.58 6.35 21.71
CA ALA A 217 23.63 4.99 22.24
C ALA A 217 24.08 3.94 21.21
N SER A 218 23.55 3.96 19.98
CA SER A 218 23.91 2.98 18.93
C SER A 218 25.41 3.01 18.58
N VAL A 219 26.01 4.21 18.55
CA VAL A 219 27.45 4.40 18.28
C VAL A 219 28.30 3.88 19.45
N SER A 220 27.93 4.24 20.68
CA SER A 220 28.60 3.75 21.91
C SER A 220 28.50 2.23 22.03
N PHE A 221 27.32 1.66 21.77
CA PHE A 221 27.10 0.23 21.76
C PHE A 221 28.02 -0.47 20.76
N LYS A 222 27.98 -0.03 19.49
CA LYS A 222 28.82 -0.57 18.41
C LYS A 222 30.29 -0.55 18.81
N SER A 223 30.80 0.59 19.27
CA SER A 223 32.20 0.74 19.68
C SER A 223 32.61 -0.27 20.73
N VAL A 224 31.84 -0.39 21.82
CA VAL A 224 32.17 -1.28 22.94
C VAL A 224 32.06 -2.75 22.54
N VAL A 225 30.98 -3.16 21.87
CA VAL A 225 30.80 -4.58 21.53
C VAL A 225 31.80 -5.07 20.49
N THR A 226 32.17 -4.23 19.51
CA THR A 226 33.20 -4.58 18.52
C THR A 226 34.61 -4.59 19.11
N GLY A 227 34.86 -3.77 20.15
CA GLY A 227 36.11 -3.78 20.90
C GLY A 227 36.22 -4.97 21.85
N TRP A 228 35.09 -5.44 22.39
CA TRP A 228 35.00 -6.62 23.26
C TRP A 228 35.21 -7.93 22.49
N GLN A 229 34.48 -8.13 21.40
CA GLN A 229 34.61 -9.30 20.54
C GLN A 229 34.42 -8.89 19.09
N SER A 230 35.35 -9.27 18.22
CA SER A 230 35.26 -9.02 16.78
C SER A 230 34.53 -10.15 16.06
N GLY A 231 34.06 -9.89 14.84
CA GLY A 231 33.39 -10.91 14.01
C GLY A 231 31.92 -11.19 14.38
N GLY A 232 31.32 -10.41 15.27
CA GLY A 232 29.90 -10.50 15.58
C GLY A 232 29.00 -9.72 14.62
N SER A 233 27.70 -9.97 14.72
CA SER A 233 26.65 -9.28 13.95
C SER A 233 25.89 -8.30 14.85
N MET A 234 25.90 -7.01 14.50
CA MET A 234 25.19 -5.94 15.23
C MET A 234 23.88 -5.61 14.52
N PHE A 235 22.81 -5.46 15.28
CA PHE A 235 21.51 -5.00 14.81
C PHE A 235 20.98 -3.86 15.67
N ASP A 236 20.45 -2.84 15.01
CA ASP A 236 19.64 -1.80 15.60
C ASP A 236 18.19 -2.06 15.19
N LEU A 237 17.40 -2.64 16.11
CA LEU A 237 16.02 -3.05 15.79
C LEU A 237 15.09 -1.84 15.58
N GLY A 238 15.39 -0.69 16.16
CA GLY A 238 14.68 0.56 15.89
C GLY A 238 14.90 1.02 14.46
N LYS A 239 16.15 1.00 14.00
CA LYS A 239 16.53 1.28 12.60
C LYS A 239 15.87 0.30 11.63
N GLU A 240 15.94 -0.99 11.91
CA GLU A 240 15.35 -2.05 11.06
C GLU A 240 13.81 -1.99 11.05
N GLY A 241 13.19 -1.69 12.19
CA GLY A 241 11.75 -1.47 12.29
C GLY A 241 11.29 -0.24 11.50
N MET A 242 12.08 0.83 11.50
CA MET A 242 11.82 1.99 10.66
C MET A 242 11.97 1.64 9.18
N SER A 243 13.04 0.94 8.80
CA SER A 243 13.29 0.45 7.43
C SER A 243 12.12 -0.39 6.91
N ALA A 244 11.64 -1.33 7.73
CA ALA A 244 10.52 -2.22 7.39
C ALA A 244 9.20 -1.47 7.07
N THR A 245 9.03 -0.25 7.58
CA THR A 245 7.81 0.54 7.38
C THR A 245 7.96 1.67 6.34
N LEU A 246 9.14 1.86 5.74
CA LEU A 246 9.41 2.96 4.81
C LEU A 246 8.45 2.98 3.60
N TRP A 247 8.21 1.83 2.97
CA TRP A 247 7.31 1.77 1.81
C TRP A 247 5.86 2.12 2.14
N LEU A 248 5.40 1.76 3.34
CA LEU A 248 4.11 2.19 3.85
C LEU A 248 4.10 3.71 4.06
N ARG A 249 5.19 4.29 4.59
CA ARG A 249 5.31 5.75 4.74
C ARG A 249 5.19 6.47 3.41
N VAL A 250 5.91 6.00 2.38
CA VAL A 250 5.85 6.55 1.02
C VAL A 250 4.43 6.43 0.45
N LEU A 251 3.79 5.28 0.57
CA LEU A 251 2.40 5.09 0.11
C LEU A 251 1.44 6.07 0.78
N LEU A 252 1.48 6.18 2.11
CA LEU A 252 0.63 7.09 2.88
C LEU A 252 0.91 8.55 2.55
N PHE A 253 2.17 8.91 2.29
CA PHE A 253 2.54 10.24 1.82
C PHE A 253 1.90 10.53 0.45
N LEU A 254 2.02 9.62 -0.52
CA LEU A 254 1.41 9.81 -1.84
C LEU A 254 -0.11 9.94 -1.75
N ILE A 255 -0.77 9.06 -0.98
CA ILE A 255 -2.22 9.14 -0.73
C ILE A 255 -2.56 10.49 -0.07
N GLY A 256 -1.85 10.88 0.98
CA GLY A 256 -2.05 12.16 1.68
C GLY A 256 -1.89 13.36 0.76
N MET A 257 -0.86 13.37 -0.10
CA MET A 257 -0.65 14.40 -1.10
C MET A 257 -1.78 14.48 -2.12
N THR A 258 -2.31 13.33 -2.59
CA THR A 258 -3.47 13.35 -3.50
C THR A 258 -4.72 13.91 -2.83
N VAL A 259 -4.95 13.60 -1.55
CA VAL A 259 -6.08 14.13 -0.76
C VAL A 259 -5.93 15.64 -0.57
N LEU A 260 -4.73 16.10 -0.20
CA LEU A 260 -4.43 17.53 -0.03
C LEU A 260 -4.68 18.32 -1.33
N LEU A 261 -4.15 17.85 -2.46
CA LEU A 261 -4.33 18.51 -3.74
C LEU A 261 -5.80 18.57 -4.17
N ARG A 262 -6.57 17.49 -3.93
CA ARG A 262 -8.02 17.47 -4.19
C ARG A 262 -8.78 18.42 -3.28
N PHE A 263 -8.41 18.49 -2.01
CA PHE A 263 -9.03 19.40 -1.06
C PHE A 263 -8.76 20.87 -1.43
N ILE A 264 -7.53 21.21 -1.85
CA ILE A 264 -7.19 22.53 -2.38
C ILE A 264 -7.98 22.83 -3.67
N ALA A 265 -8.08 21.87 -4.60
CA ALA A 265 -8.88 22.05 -5.81
C ALA A 265 -10.36 22.29 -5.50
N PHE A 266 -10.91 21.58 -4.51
CA PHE A 266 -12.26 21.77 -4.00
C PHE A 266 -12.44 23.18 -3.41
N LEU A 267 -11.53 23.63 -2.53
CA LEU A 267 -11.56 24.99 -1.97
C LEU A 267 -11.50 26.05 -3.07
N ASN A 268 -10.58 25.91 -4.03
CA ASN A 268 -10.47 26.81 -5.19
C ASN A 268 -11.77 26.85 -6.01
N GLY A 269 -12.44 25.71 -6.18
CA GLY A 269 -13.75 25.61 -6.84
C GLY A 269 -14.84 26.36 -6.07
N ARG A 270 -14.88 26.19 -4.74
CA ARG A 270 -15.83 26.89 -3.85
C ARG A 270 -15.60 28.39 -3.83
N VAL A 271 -14.35 28.85 -3.79
CA VAL A 271 -13.99 30.28 -3.90
C VAL A 271 -14.48 30.86 -5.22
N LYS A 272 -14.23 30.17 -6.35
CA LYS A 272 -14.70 30.61 -7.68
C LYS A 272 -16.22 30.69 -7.76
N HIS A 273 -16.92 29.68 -7.25
CA HIS A 273 -18.39 29.67 -7.23
C HIS A 273 -18.96 30.78 -6.35
N TYR A 274 -18.39 30.97 -5.16
CA TYR A 274 -18.77 32.04 -4.25
C TYR A 274 -18.52 33.41 -4.88
N GLY A 275 -17.37 33.63 -5.51
CA GLY A 275 -17.05 34.88 -6.21
C GLY A 275 -18.03 35.21 -7.33
N LYS A 276 -18.48 34.21 -8.12
CA LYS A 276 -19.52 34.41 -9.15
C LYS A 276 -20.86 34.80 -8.53
N ARG A 277 -21.29 34.10 -7.48
CA ARG A 277 -22.54 34.38 -6.76
C ARG A 277 -22.54 35.76 -6.12
N TYR A 278 -21.42 36.14 -5.51
CA TYR A 278 -21.23 37.45 -4.91
C TYR A 278 -21.27 38.56 -5.95
N ARG A 279 -20.64 38.36 -7.12
CA ARG A 279 -20.71 39.30 -8.24
C ARG A 279 -22.13 39.52 -8.76
N GLN A 280 -22.95 38.47 -8.83
CA GLN A 280 -24.38 38.60 -9.19
C GLN A 280 -25.15 39.39 -8.13
N ARG A 281 -24.95 39.10 -6.84
CA ARG A 281 -25.62 39.83 -5.74
C ARG A 281 -25.24 41.30 -5.64
N LEU A 282 -24.01 41.66 -6.02
CA LEU A 282 -23.58 43.06 -6.11
C LEU A 282 -24.33 43.86 -7.20
N GLN A 283 -24.96 43.19 -8.16
CA GLN A 283 -25.82 43.86 -9.15
C GLN A 283 -27.20 44.18 -8.59
N GLU A 284 -27.64 43.47 -7.54
CA GLU A 284 -28.97 43.58 -6.95
C GLU A 284 -28.98 44.35 -5.62
N LYS A 285 -27.86 44.38 -4.88
CA LYS A 285 -27.77 44.96 -3.53
C LYS A 285 -26.51 45.80 -3.35
N TYR A 286 -26.60 46.83 -2.48
CA TYR A 286 -25.45 47.65 -2.10
C TYR A 286 -24.37 46.84 -1.38
N ALA A 287 -23.11 47.09 -1.75
CA ALA A 287 -21.94 46.37 -1.26
C ALA A 287 -21.80 46.35 0.28
N ILE A 288 -22.20 47.43 0.96
CA ILE A 288 -22.12 47.56 2.43
C ILE A 288 -23.01 46.51 3.13
N SER A 289 -24.18 46.21 2.56
CA SER A 289 -25.11 45.22 3.12
C SER A 289 -24.60 43.77 3.01
N LEU A 290 -23.66 43.51 2.09
CA LEU A 290 -23.09 42.20 1.80
C LEU A 290 -21.72 41.96 2.49
N MET A 291 -21.15 42.99 3.12
CA MET A 291 -19.83 42.92 3.80
C MET A 291 -19.75 41.84 4.88
N PRO A 292 -20.72 41.67 5.79
CA PRO A 292 -20.64 40.64 6.85
C PRO A 292 -20.55 39.21 6.28
N GLU A 293 -21.32 38.93 5.22
CA GLU A 293 -21.31 37.63 4.54
C GLU A 293 -19.98 37.38 3.82
N LEU A 294 -19.42 38.40 3.16
CA LEU A 294 -18.09 38.33 2.55
C LEU A 294 -17.02 38.06 3.61
N THR A 295 -17.00 38.81 4.72
CA THR A 295 -16.01 38.62 5.77
C THR A 295 -16.06 37.23 6.39
N GLY A 296 -17.27 36.70 6.64
CA GLY A 296 -17.46 35.34 7.13
C GLY A 296 -16.95 34.28 6.15
N ALA A 297 -17.25 34.44 4.86
CA ALA A 297 -16.77 33.53 3.82
C ALA A 297 -15.24 33.58 3.66
N VAL A 298 -14.64 34.77 3.69
CA VAL A 298 -13.17 34.94 3.61
C VAL A 298 -12.50 34.27 4.80
N LEU A 299 -13.00 34.46 6.02
CA LEU A 299 -12.48 33.79 7.21
C LEU A 299 -12.55 32.27 7.10
N LEU A 300 -13.66 31.71 6.61
CA LEU A 300 -13.80 30.28 6.38
C LEU A 300 -12.81 29.75 5.34
N PHE A 301 -12.56 30.49 4.26
CA PHE A 301 -11.57 30.08 3.27
C PHE A 301 -10.15 30.15 3.82
N ILE A 302 -9.80 31.20 4.56
CA ILE A 302 -8.50 31.32 5.25
C ILE A 302 -8.29 30.13 6.19
N LEU A 303 -9.31 29.77 6.98
CA LEU A 303 -9.26 28.60 7.86
C LEU A 303 -9.06 27.30 7.06
N GLY A 304 -9.78 27.13 5.94
CA GLY A 304 -9.62 25.97 5.06
C GLY A 304 -8.20 25.82 4.46
N TYR A 305 -7.61 26.91 3.99
CA TYR A 305 -6.22 26.91 3.53
C TYR A 305 -5.23 26.73 4.69
N GLY A 306 -5.51 27.28 5.87
CA GLY A 306 -4.73 27.06 7.09
C GLY A 306 -4.67 25.59 7.49
N VAL A 307 -5.80 24.89 7.50
CA VAL A 307 -5.87 23.44 7.74
C VAL A 307 -5.08 22.67 6.68
N SER A 308 -5.15 23.09 5.41
CA SER A 308 -4.39 22.49 4.31
C SER A 308 -2.88 22.64 4.51
N ALA A 309 -2.42 23.82 4.96
CA ALA A 309 -1.02 24.08 5.25
C ALA A 309 -0.50 23.27 6.44
N ILE A 310 -1.28 23.16 7.51
CA ILE A 310 -0.95 22.30 8.66
C ILE A 310 -0.84 20.84 8.23
N PHE A 311 -1.81 20.35 7.44
CA PHE A 311 -1.79 18.99 6.92
C PHE A 311 -0.57 18.72 6.03
N ALA A 312 -0.20 19.67 5.17
CA ALA A 312 1.02 19.59 4.37
C ALA A 312 2.29 19.52 5.24
N ALA A 313 2.38 20.34 6.29
CA ALA A 313 3.50 20.33 7.22
C ALA A 313 3.62 18.99 7.97
N LEU A 314 2.50 18.41 8.40
CA LEU A 314 2.47 17.09 9.03
C LEU A 314 2.91 15.98 8.07
N LEU A 315 2.45 16.01 6.81
CA LEU A 315 2.88 15.05 5.79
C LEU A 315 4.39 15.16 5.50
N MET A 316 4.92 16.38 5.41
CA MET A 316 6.35 16.59 5.21
C MET A 316 7.17 16.12 6.42
N ASN A 317 6.73 16.41 7.64
CA ASN A 317 7.41 15.92 8.84
C ASN A 317 7.44 14.38 8.87
N TYR A 318 6.31 13.73 8.53
CA TYR A 318 6.20 12.27 8.53
C TYR A 318 7.17 11.58 7.54
N ILE A 319 7.34 12.13 6.33
CA ILE A 319 8.24 11.56 5.32
C ILE A 319 9.72 11.89 5.59
N ILE A 320 10.02 13.04 6.19
CA ILE A 320 11.40 13.45 6.49
C ILE A 320 11.88 12.84 7.82
N GLN A 321 11.03 12.45 8.77
CA GLN A 321 11.46 11.91 10.07
C GLN A 321 12.63 10.89 9.99
N PRO A 322 12.63 9.88 9.08
CA PRO A 322 13.73 8.92 8.97
C PRO A 322 15.09 9.56 8.65
N VAL A 323 15.07 10.69 7.93
CA VAL A 323 16.24 11.45 7.50
C VAL A 323 16.99 12.02 8.71
N TYR A 324 16.25 12.49 9.70
CA TYR A 324 16.85 13.08 10.91
C TYR A 324 17.23 12.05 11.96
N THR A 325 16.58 10.89 11.96
CA THR A 325 16.87 9.82 12.93
C THR A 325 18.07 8.96 12.50
N PHE A 326 18.26 8.75 11.21
CA PHE A 326 19.33 7.90 10.67
C PHE A 326 20.13 8.64 9.58
N PRO A 327 21.04 9.56 9.97
CA PRO A 327 21.78 10.39 9.03
C PRO A 327 22.68 9.56 8.09
N GLU A 328 23.09 8.37 8.51
CA GLU A 328 23.85 7.41 7.71
C GLU A 328 23.12 6.89 6.46
N TRP A 329 21.80 7.00 6.40
CA TRP A 329 21.02 6.66 5.20
C TRP A 329 21.17 7.71 4.09
N ILE A 330 21.77 8.86 4.39
CA ILE A 330 21.72 10.03 3.52
C ILE A 330 23.14 10.49 3.19
N PRO A 331 23.37 10.86 1.92
CA PRO A 331 24.61 11.51 1.51
C PRO A 331 24.82 12.81 2.28
N THR A 332 26.07 13.08 2.68
CA THR A 332 26.43 14.38 3.25
C THR A 332 26.09 15.54 2.32
N VAL A 333 26.28 15.34 1.01
CA VAL A 333 25.87 16.27 -0.04
C VAL A 333 24.99 15.56 -1.07
N LEU A 334 23.69 15.93 -1.14
CA LEU A 334 22.67 15.28 -2.00
C LEU A 334 22.92 15.38 -3.51
N VAL A 335 23.75 16.33 -3.95
CA VAL A 335 24.05 16.56 -5.37
C VAL A 335 25.36 15.93 -5.82
N GLU A 336 26.21 15.52 -4.88
CA GLU A 336 27.51 14.94 -5.19
C GLU A 336 27.41 13.43 -5.35
N TRP A 337 27.68 12.95 -6.56
CA TRP A 337 27.65 11.52 -6.88
C TRP A 337 28.53 10.68 -5.95
N LYS A 338 29.68 11.20 -5.52
CA LYS A 338 30.60 10.51 -4.61
C LYS A 338 29.97 10.24 -3.25
N ASP A 339 29.29 11.23 -2.69
CA ASP A 339 28.61 11.12 -1.41
C ASP A 339 27.38 10.21 -1.51
N ILE A 340 26.66 10.27 -2.64
CA ILE A 340 25.55 9.34 -2.94
C ILE A 340 26.05 7.90 -2.97
N ALA A 341 27.11 7.63 -3.73
CA ALA A 341 27.70 6.31 -3.81
C ALA A 341 28.22 5.83 -2.45
N LYS A 342 28.84 6.72 -1.66
CA LYS A 342 29.32 6.40 -0.31
C LYS A 342 28.17 6.01 0.63
N ALA A 343 27.09 6.79 0.66
CA ALA A 343 25.92 6.47 1.47
C ALA A 343 25.27 5.15 1.03
N PHE A 344 25.16 4.91 -0.28
CA PHE A 344 24.69 3.64 -0.82
C PHE A 344 25.54 2.47 -0.31
N TRP A 345 26.86 2.51 -0.51
CA TRP A 345 27.73 1.41 -0.08
C TRP A 345 27.72 1.22 1.43
N ASN A 346 27.67 2.30 2.22
CA ASN A 346 27.54 2.19 3.68
C ASN A 346 26.31 1.39 4.12
N VAL A 347 25.18 1.51 3.40
CA VAL A 347 23.95 0.78 3.71
C VAL A 347 24.05 -0.70 3.31
N TRP A 348 24.70 -1.00 2.18
CA TRP A 348 24.76 -2.35 1.62
C TRP A 348 25.94 -3.19 2.10
N GLN A 349 27.03 -2.55 2.55
CA GLN A 349 28.27 -3.24 2.89
C GLN A 349 28.12 -4.14 4.12
N ASP A 350 27.41 -3.68 5.16
CA ASP A 350 27.15 -4.48 6.36
C ASP A 350 26.31 -5.73 6.04
N THR A 351 25.41 -5.65 5.06
CA THR A 351 24.61 -6.81 4.60
C THR A 351 25.39 -7.79 3.70
N ALA A 352 26.54 -7.38 3.17
CA ALA A 352 27.35 -8.17 2.26
C ALA A 352 28.39 -9.07 2.97
N VAL A 353 28.40 -9.09 4.30
CA VAL A 353 29.31 -9.92 5.09
C VAL A 353 29.05 -11.41 4.83
N MET A 354 30.12 -12.20 4.76
CA MET A 354 30.07 -13.62 4.40
C MET A 354 29.22 -14.48 5.36
N GLN A 355 29.22 -14.15 6.64
CA GLN A 355 28.44 -14.82 7.67
C GLN A 355 27.74 -13.78 8.54
N GLU A 356 26.47 -14.04 8.85
CA GLU A 356 25.63 -13.17 9.67
C GLU A 356 24.86 -14.04 10.66
N LEU A 357 25.10 -13.83 11.95
CA LEU A 357 24.31 -14.42 13.02
C LEU A 357 23.02 -13.63 13.16
N ARG A 358 21.88 -14.31 13.34
CA ARG A 358 20.57 -13.67 13.31
C ARG A 358 19.73 -14.06 14.51
N THR A 359 19.00 -13.09 15.02
CA THR A 359 17.95 -13.30 16.03
C THR A 359 16.59 -13.52 15.39
N PRO A 360 15.63 -14.12 16.10
CA PRO A 360 14.25 -14.19 15.65
C PRO A 360 13.66 -12.80 15.36
N GLU A 361 14.05 -11.78 16.14
CA GLU A 361 13.56 -10.42 16.01
C GLU A 361 13.96 -9.78 14.67
N ILE A 362 15.23 -9.88 14.26
CA ILE A 362 15.68 -9.33 12.96
C ILE A 362 15.04 -10.09 11.79
N LEU A 363 14.93 -11.41 11.89
CA LEU A 363 14.27 -12.23 10.86
C LEU A 363 12.80 -11.84 10.70
N ARG A 364 12.12 -11.58 11.80
CA ARG A 364 10.74 -11.11 11.80
C ARG A 364 10.61 -9.74 11.14
N LEU A 365 11.48 -8.78 11.46
CA LEU A 365 11.47 -7.45 10.85
C LEU A 365 11.72 -7.52 9.34
N ARG A 366 12.67 -8.35 8.89
CA ARG A 366 12.94 -8.56 7.45
C ARG A 366 11.75 -9.17 6.72
N TRP A 367 11.08 -10.15 7.32
CA TRP A 367 9.85 -10.72 6.75
C TRP A 367 8.72 -9.69 6.68
N LEU A 368 8.54 -8.88 7.75
CA LEU A 368 7.56 -7.80 7.78
C LEU A 368 7.87 -6.73 6.71
N ALA A 369 9.14 -6.39 6.50
CA ALA A 369 9.57 -5.46 5.47
C ALA A 369 9.14 -5.92 4.07
N LEU A 370 9.35 -7.21 3.76
CA LEU A 370 8.91 -7.80 2.48
C LEU A 370 7.39 -7.75 2.32
N LEU A 371 6.65 -8.11 3.38
CA LEU A 371 5.17 -8.04 3.38
C LEU A 371 4.69 -6.60 3.13
N VAL A 372 5.25 -5.64 3.86
CA VAL A 372 4.87 -4.21 3.76
C VAL A 372 5.23 -3.66 2.39
N GLN A 373 6.41 -3.97 1.85
CA GLN A 373 6.82 -3.56 0.52
C GLN A 373 5.89 -4.12 -0.55
N GLY A 374 5.63 -5.43 -0.53
CA GLY A 374 4.74 -6.08 -1.50
C GLY A 374 3.31 -5.54 -1.45
N CYS A 375 2.73 -5.40 -0.25
CA CYS A 375 1.39 -4.84 -0.09
C CYS A 375 1.33 -3.36 -0.47
N SER A 376 2.38 -2.58 -0.20
CA SER A 376 2.42 -1.16 -0.55
C SER A 376 2.49 -0.96 -2.07
N ALA A 377 3.34 -1.74 -2.75
CA ALA A 377 3.41 -1.74 -4.20
C ALA A 377 2.08 -2.16 -4.83
N GLY A 378 1.47 -3.26 -4.34
CA GLY A 378 0.18 -3.74 -4.82
C GLY A 378 -0.96 -2.72 -4.62
N ALA A 379 -1.03 -2.09 -3.45
CA ALA A 379 -1.98 -1.02 -3.16
C ALA A 379 -1.75 0.20 -4.07
N GLY A 380 -0.50 0.60 -4.26
CA GLY A 380 -0.12 1.71 -5.15
C GLY A 380 -0.58 1.50 -6.58
N VAL A 381 -0.38 0.29 -7.14
CA VAL A 381 -0.84 -0.05 -8.50
C VAL A 381 -2.37 -0.02 -8.59
N LEU A 382 -3.09 -0.62 -7.64
CA LEU A 382 -4.56 -0.60 -7.64
C LEU A 382 -5.12 0.82 -7.54
N LEU A 383 -4.57 1.64 -6.65
CA LEU A 383 -4.95 3.04 -6.52
C LEU A 383 -4.65 3.82 -7.79
N GLY A 384 -3.51 3.57 -8.45
CA GLY A 384 -3.18 4.16 -9.74
C GLY A 384 -4.19 3.81 -10.84
N VAL A 385 -4.61 2.54 -10.93
CA VAL A 385 -5.63 2.08 -11.88
C VAL A 385 -6.99 2.74 -11.59
N LEU A 386 -7.43 2.75 -10.33
CA LEU A 386 -8.68 3.40 -9.92
C LEU A 386 -8.66 4.91 -10.19
N TYR A 387 -7.51 5.54 -9.94
CA TYR A 387 -7.30 6.96 -10.21
C TYR A 387 -7.37 7.27 -11.71
N GLY A 388 -6.72 6.46 -12.55
CA GLY A 388 -6.78 6.59 -14.01
C GLY A 388 -8.20 6.42 -14.57
N GLN A 389 -8.98 5.51 -14.02
CA GLN A 389 -10.38 5.31 -14.40
C GLN A 389 -11.26 6.52 -14.05
N MET A 390 -11.11 7.10 -12.85
CA MET A 390 -11.85 8.30 -12.46
C MET A 390 -11.57 9.52 -13.35
N HIS A 391 -10.42 9.55 -14.03
CA HIS A 391 -10.02 10.68 -14.88
C HIS A 391 -10.35 10.53 -16.36
N SER A 392 -10.82 9.36 -16.81
CA SER A 392 -11.30 9.18 -18.17
C SER A 392 -12.63 9.93 -18.35
N SER A 393 -12.56 11.22 -18.69
CA SER A 393 -13.72 12.03 -19.08
C SER A 393 -14.54 11.35 -20.19
N ARG A 394 -13.89 10.50 -20.99
CA ARG A 394 -14.49 9.70 -22.05
C ARG A 394 -15.47 8.64 -21.54
N GLN A 395 -15.16 7.95 -20.44
CA GLN A 395 -16.05 6.95 -19.85
C GLN A 395 -17.28 7.59 -19.21
N LEU A 396 -17.11 8.70 -18.49
CA LEU A 396 -18.23 9.44 -17.90
C LEU A 396 -19.21 9.98 -18.96
N VAL A 397 -18.69 10.42 -20.11
CA VAL A 397 -19.54 10.91 -21.22
C VAL A 397 -20.17 9.74 -22.01
N ALA A 398 -19.49 8.60 -22.15
CA ALA A 398 -20.10 7.40 -22.72
C ALA A 398 -21.25 6.87 -21.83
N ASP A 399 -21.05 6.86 -20.51
CA ASP A 399 -22.07 6.46 -19.54
C ASP A 399 -23.26 7.44 -19.55
N SER A 400 -23.01 8.75 -19.72
CA SER A 400 -24.11 9.73 -19.83
C SER A 400 -24.92 9.57 -21.12
N VAL A 401 -24.28 9.22 -22.25
CA VAL A 401 -24.96 8.89 -23.51
C VAL A 401 -25.88 7.68 -23.35
N ASN A 402 -25.41 6.61 -22.70
CA ASN A 402 -26.25 5.45 -22.40
C ASN A 402 -27.40 5.77 -21.43
N ALA A 403 -27.16 6.64 -20.45
CA ALA A 403 -28.22 7.09 -19.55
C ALA A 403 -29.31 7.88 -20.29
N LEU A 404 -28.93 8.75 -21.25
CA LEU A 404 -29.88 9.49 -22.09
C LEU A 404 -30.77 8.55 -22.92
N TYR A 405 -30.21 7.46 -23.45
CA TYR A 405 -31.00 6.44 -24.17
C TYR A 405 -32.06 5.80 -23.27
N HIS A 406 -31.68 5.36 -22.07
CA HIS A 406 -32.64 4.77 -21.12
C HIS A 406 -33.70 5.76 -20.60
N GLN A 407 -33.39 7.07 -20.64
CA GLN A 407 -34.35 8.14 -20.33
C GLN A 407 -35.28 8.47 -21.50
N GLY A 408 -35.13 7.81 -22.66
CA GLY A 408 -35.96 8.02 -23.84
C GLY A 408 -35.58 9.25 -24.68
N ALA A 409 -34.37 9.80 -24.50
CA ALA A 409 -33.90 10.90 -25.34
C ALA A 409 -33.67 10.41 -26.79
N THR A 410 -34.10 11.21 -27.77
CA THR A 410 -33.91 10.91 -29.19
C THR A 410 -32.62 11.49 -29.75
N VAL A 411 -32.21 12.67 -29.28
CA VAL A 411 -31.03 13.43 -29.73
C VAL A 411 -30.31 14.02 -28.52
N SER A 412 -28.99 14.09 -28.58
CA SER A 412 -28.15 14.82 -27.63
C SER A 412 -27.42 15.97 -28.32
N VAL A 413 -27.51 17.16 -27.74
CA VAL A 413 -26.79 18.36 -28.18
C VAL A 413 -25.85 18.81 -27.06
N ILE A 414 -24.57 18.91 -27.35
CA ILE A 414 -23.55 19.31 -26.37
C ILE A 414 -22.74 20.49 -26.89
N HIS A 415 -22.35 21.39 -25.99
CA HIS A 415 -21.43 22.49 -26.28
C HIS A 415 -20.07 22.20 -25.64
N THR A 416 -19.06 21.83 -26.44
CA THR A 416 -17.76 21.37 -25.92
C THR A 416 -16.58 22.19 -26.44
N ARG A 417 -15.48 22.21 -25.67
CA ARG A 417 -14.15 22.67 -26.13
C ARG A 417 -13.28 21.54 -26.66
N LYS A 418 -13.63 20.29 -26.35
CA LYS A 418 -12.85 19.09 -26.65
C LYS A 418 -13.56 18.30 -27.75
N VAL A 419 -13.41 18.78 -28.99
CA VAL A 419 -14.11 18.23 -30.16
C VAL A 419 -13.68 16.78 -30.44
N ILE A 420 -12.37 16.49 -30.39
CA ILE A 420 -11.80 15.16 -30.68
C ILE A 420 -12.37 14.07 -29.76
N ASP A 421 -12.50 14.35 -28.46
CA ASP A 421 -13.03 13.37 -27.50
C ASP A 421 -14.51 13.03 -27.79
N MET A 422 -15.27 13.96 -28.38
CA MET A 422 -16.70 13.79 -28.65
C MET A 422 -16.99 13.16 -30.01
N THR A 423 -16.13 13.39 -31.02
CA THR A 423 -16.23 12.72 -32.33
C THR A 423 -16.09 11.22 -32.22
N ASP A 424 -15.20 10.74 -31.34
CA ASP A 424 -15.03 9.31 -31.06
C ASP A 424 -16.26 8.69 -30.36
N LEU A 425 -17.08 9.52 -29.72
CA LEU A 425 -18.37 9.16 -29.15
C LEU A 425 -19.50 9.43 -30.15
N GLY A 426 -19.23 9.48 -31.46
CA GLY A 426 -20.25 9.63 -32.50
C GLY A 426 -20.95 10.98 -32.55
N TYR A 427 -20.49 12.00 -31.82
CA TYR A 427 -20.99 13.37 -31.96
C TYR A 427 -20.41 14.04 -33.20
N VAL A 428 -21.24 14.84 -33.86
CA VAL A 428 -20.90 15.53 -35.09
C VAL A 428 -21.17 17.02 -34.96
N ILE A 429 -20.31 17.84 -35.57
CA ILE A 429 -20.51 19.28 -35.66
C ILE A 429 -21.65 19.56 -36.65
N THR A 430 -22.63 20.37 -36.24
CA THR A 430 -23.84 20.65 -37.03
C THR A 430 -23.68 21.72 -38.11
N LEU A 431 -22.48 22.25 -38.34
CA LEU A 431 -22.24 23.37 -39.25
C LEU A 431 -21.03 23.06 -40.14
N ASP A 432 -21.30 22.72 -41.40
CA ASP A 432 -20.29 22.72 -42.46
C ASP A 432 -20.38 24.06 -43.20
N GLY A 433 -19.52 25.01 -42.82
CA GLY A 433 -19.40 26.29 -43.51
C GLY A 433 -18.82 27.38 -42.62
N GLU A 434 -17.56 27.70 -42.88
CA GLU A 434 -16.75 28.78 -42.30
C GLU A 434 -16.10 28.51 -40.95
N ILE A 435 -14.76 28.36 -41.02
CA ILE A 435 -13.76 28.77 -40.03
C ILE A 435 -14.28 28.69 -38.60
N ILE A 436 -13.90 27.64 -37.84
CA ILE A 436 -13.97 27.65 -36.37
C ILE A 436 -13.46 29.03 -35.96
N PRO A 437 -14.30 29.94 -35.42
CA PRO A 437 -13.82 31.26 -35.07
C PRO A 437 -12.71 30.99 -34.07
N ARG A 438 -11.49 31.48 -34.31
CA ARG A 438 -10.38 31.35 -33.34
C ARG A 438 -10.77 31.86 -31.92
N ARG A 439 -11.93 32.52 -31.79
CA ARG A 439 -12.57 33.03 -30.58
C ARG A 439 -13.78 32.25 -30.04
N ALA A 440 -14.32 31.21 -30.69
CA ALA A 440 -15.49 30.49 -30.16
C ALA A 440 -15.10 29.67 -28.92
N LYS A 441 -15.76 29.93 -27.78
CA LYS A 441 -15.45 29.28 -26.50
C LYS A 441 -15.95 27.84 -26.41
N THR A 442 -16.88 27.40 -27.24
CA THR A 442 -17.47 26.04 -27.27
C THR A 442 -18.11 25.82 -28.63
N VAL A 443 -18.06 24.58 -29.15
CA VAL A 443 -18.65 24.17 -30.42
C VAL A 443 -19.88 23.30 -30.12
N PRO A 444 -21.06 23.58 -30.73
CA PRO A 444 -22.21 22.68 -30.65
C PRO A 444 -21.93 21.41 -31.45
N MET A 445 -22.17 20.26 -30.82
CA MET A 445 -22.09 18.96 -31.45
C MET A 445 -23.34 18.15 -31.13
N VAL A 446 -23.76 17.33 -32.08
CA VAL A 446 -25.02 16.60 -32.05
C VAL A 446 -24.80 15.13 -32.31
N ARG A 447 -25.60 14.30 -31.63
CA ARG A 447 -25.62 12.86 -31.80
C ARG A 447 -27.04 12.34 -31.70
N ILE A 448 -27.43 11.45 -32.63
CA ILE A 448 -28.63 10.64 -32.47
C ILE A 448 -28.44 9.64 -31.33
N ILE A 449 -29.38 9.62 -30.39
CA ILE A 449 -29.40 8.70 -29.24
C ILE A 449 -30.28 7.49 -29.54
N ASN A 450 -31.46 7.69 -30.13
CA ASN A 450 -32.37 6.63 -30.54
C ASN A 450 -32.59 6.67 -32.06
N ALA A 451 -31.98 5.72 -32.78
CA ALA A 451 -32.03 5.67 -34.23
C ALA A 451 -33.44 5.38 -34.78
N GLU A 452 -34.17 4.43 -34.17
CA GLU A 452 -35.52 4.07 -34.61
C GLU A 452 -36.49 5.25 -34.50
N ALA A 453 -36.46 5.96 -33.37
CA ALA A 453 -37.33 7.12 -33.13
C ALA A 453 -37.08 8.22 -34.19
N ILE A 454 -35.82 8.49 -34.52
CA ILE A 454 -35.45 9.48 -35.55
C ILE A 454 -35.88 9.02 -36.93
N LEU A 455 -35.63 7.75 -37.30
CA LEU A 455 -36.05 7.22 -38.59
C LEU A 455 -37.56 7.31 -38.76
N ARG A 456 -38.35 7.08 -37.70
CA ARG A 456 -39.82 7.26 -37.72
C ARG A 456 -40.22 8.73 -37.88
N GLN A 457 -39.52 9.67 -37.27
CA GLN A 457 -39.79 11.12 -37.36
C GLN A 457 -39.46 11.74 -38.72
N MET A 458 -38.54 11.15 -39.50
CA MET A 458 -38.21 11.67 -40.84
C MET A 458 -39.45 11.71 -41.77
N PRO A 459 -39.56 12.66 -42.70
CA PRO A 459 -40.69 12.69 -43.63
C PRO A 459 -40.67 11.49 -44.59
N ALA A 460 -41.83 11.13 -45.13
CA ALA A 460 -41.94 10.16 -46.21
C ALA A 460 -41.29 10.74 -47.49
N GLY A 461 -40.47 9.95 -48.17
CA GLY A 461 -39.84 10.37 -49.41
C GLY A 461 -40.88 10.59 -50.51
N LYS A 462 -40.72 11.64 -51.32
CA LYS A 462 -41.60 11.93 -52.48
C LYS A 462 -41.47 10.93 -53.65
N ARG A 463 -40.55 9.97 -53.53
CA ARG A 463 -40.24 8.97 -54.55
C ARG A 463 -40.56 7.60 -53.99
N ASP A 464 -41.37 6.86 -54.72
CA ASP A 464 -41.77 5.51 -54.30
C ASP A 464 -40.60 4.55 -54.39
N GLY A 465 -40.56 3.60 -53.46
CA GLY A 465 -39.56 2.55 -53.41
C GLY A 465 -39.35 2.00 -52.01
N ALA A 466 -38.59 0.92 -51.92
CA ALA A 466 -38.21 0.31 -50.65
C ALA A 466 -36.69 0.11 -50.59
N PHE A 467 -36.14 0.16 -49.38
CA PHE A 467 -34.74 -0.21 -49.12
C PHE A 467 -34.53 -0.64 -47.66
N VAL A 468 -33.49 -1.43 -47.43
CA VAL A 468 -33.06 -1.86 -46.10
C VAL A 468 -31.88 -1.01 -45.63
N LEU A 469 -32.06 -0.30 -44.51
CA LEU A 469 -31.03 0.47 -43.83
C LEU A 469 -30.51 -0.31 -42.61
N GLU A 470 -29.22 -0.58 -42.55
CA GLU A 470 -28.55 -1.03 -41.32
C GLU A 470 -27.89 0.16 -40.60
N VAL A 471 -28.21 0.33 -39.32
CA VAL A 471 -27.56 1.33 -38.47
C VAL A 471 -26.52 0.64 -37.60
N VAL A 472 -25.31 1.22 -37.51
CA VAL A 472 -24.23 0.71 -36.66
C VAL A 472 -23.79 1.77 -35.65
N ASP A 473 -23.86 1.41 -34.37
CA ASP A 473 -23.52 2.23 -33.22
C ASP A 473 -22.67 1.40 -32.25
N GLU A 474 -21.41 1.80 -32.07
CA GLU A 474 -20.48 1.14 -31.15
C GLU A 474 -20.78 1.44 -29.68
N GLN A 475 -21.50 2.54 -29.39
CA GLN A 475 -21.74 3.00 -28.01
C GLN A 475 -23.11 2.57 -27.49
N ILE A 476 -24.15 2.55 -28.35
CA ILE A 476 -25.50 2.11 -28.02
C ILE A 476 -25.86 0.90 -28.90
N PRO A 477 -25.56 -0.34 -28.47
CA PRO A 477 -25.83 -1.54 -29.26
C PRO A 477 -27.31 -1.74 -29.60
N ALA A 478 -28.23 -1.15 -28.82
CA ALA A 478 -29.66 -1.22 -29.07
C ALA A 478 -30.10 -0.45 -30.34
N ASN A 479 -29.26 0.44 -30.88
CA ASN A 479 -29.50 1.08 -32.17
C ASN A 479 -29.12 0.18 -33.36
N ASN A 480 -28.41 -0.94 -33.12
CA ASN A 480 -27.92 -1.82 -34.17
C ASN A 480 -29.04 -2.70 -34.67
N ALA A 481 -29.75 -2.24 -35.70
CA ALA A 481 -30.87 -2.92 -36.30
C ALA A 481 -30.94 -2.65 -37.80
N ARG A 482 -31.67 -3.52 -38.51
CA ARG A 482 -31.95 -3.43 -39.93
C ARG A 482 -33.41 -3.05 -40.12
N TRP A 483 -33.65 -1.95 -40.80
CA TRP A 483 -34.98 -1.42 -41.02
C TRP A 483 -35.33 -1.44 -42.50
N LEU A 484 -36.38 -2.17 -42.88
CA LEU A 484 -37.01 -2.05 -44.18
C LEU A 484 -37.87 -0.79 -44.18
N ILE A 485 -37.46 0.19 -44.96
CA ILE A 485 -38.15 1.45 -45.16
C ILE A 485 -38.83 1.38 -46.51
N THR A 486 -40.16 1.48 -46.52
CA THR A 486 -40.97 1.56 -47.75
C THR A 486 -41.66 2.90 -47.79
N CYS A 487 -41.47 3.62 -48.89
CA CYS A 487 -42.16 4.87 -49.21
C CYS A 487 -43.10 4.59 -50.38
N GLN A 488 -44.40 4.80 -50.19
CA GLN A 488 -45.40 4.65 -51.24
C GLN A 488 -46.51 5.67 -51.03
N ASP A 489 -46.90 6.40 -52.09
CA ASP A 489 -48.04 7.34 -52.08
C ASP A 489 -47.92 8.44 -50.99
N GLY A 490 -46.69 8.82 -50.64
CA GLY A 490 -46.41 9.82 -49.59
C GLY A 490 -46.55 9.29 -48.16
N GLU A 491 -46.78 7.98 -47.98
CA GLU A 491 -46.72 7.29 -46.69
C GLU A 491 -45.41 6.52 -46.53
N LYS A 492 -44.95 6.39 -45.27
CA LYS A 492 -43.70 5.67 -44.92
C LYS A 492 -43.97 4.62 -43.87
N THR A 493 -43.61 3.38 -44.17
CA THR A 493 -43.64 2.27 -43.21
C THR A 493 -42.23 1.82 -42.87
N ILE A 494 -41.97 1.60 -41.58
CA ILE A 494 -40.67 1.13 -41.06
C ILE A 494 -40.91 -0.15 -40.28
N VAL A 495 -40.33 -1.26 -40.76
CA VAL A 495 -40.43 -2.59 -40.16
C VAL A 495 -39.03 -3.18 -40.03
N GLU A 496 -38.77 -3.93 -38.96
CA GLU A 496 -37.50 -4.64 -38.79
C GLU A 496 -37.34 -5.71 -39.88
N ALA A 497 -36.15 -5.80 -40.46
CA ALA A 497 -35.87 -6.63 -41.62
C ALA A 497 -34.81 -7.69 -41.32
N HIS A 498 -35.04 -8.92 -41.78
CA HIS A 498 -34.05 -10.01 -41.73
C HIS A 498 -33.26 -10.16 -43.04
N ARG A 499 -33.62 -9.39 -44.08
CA ARG A 499 -32.88 -9.31 -45.33
C ARG A 499 -31.57 -8.53 -45.11
N ASP A 500 -30.58 -8.82 -45.94
CA ASP A 500 -29.36 -8.02 -46.02
C ASP A 500 -29.65 -6.56 -46.38
N TRP A 501 -28.78 -5.67 -45.89
CA TRP A 501 -28.91 -4.23 -46.05
C TRP A 501 -28.60 -3.78 -47.47
N ASP A 502 -29.29 -2.73 -47.90
CA ASP A 502 -29.00 -2.04 -49.16
C ASP A 502 -28.04 -0.87 -48.91
N ILE A 503 -28.10 -0.27 -47.72
CA ILE A 503 -27.12 0.69 -47.19
C ILE A 503 -26.86 0.47 -45.69
N GLN A 504 -25.59 0.56 -45.26
CA GLN A 504 -25.15 0.51 -43.88
C GLN A 504 -24.56 1.88 -43.48
N LEU A 505 -25.08 2.47 -42.40
CA LEU A 505 -24.66 3.78 -41.90
C LEU A 505 -24.22 3.71 -40.43
N PRO A 506 -22.98 4.11 -40.11
CA PRO A 506 -22.60 4.41 -38.73
C PRO A 506 -23.48 5.53 -38.15
N ILE A 507 -23.74 5.52 -36.84
CA ILE A 507 -24.63 6.50 -36.19
C ILE A 507 -24.18 7.96 -36.40
N ALA A 508 -22.87 8.20 -36.47
CA ALA A 508 -22.30 9.52 -36.75
C ALA A 508 -22.60 9.98 -38.18
N VAL A 509 -22.54 9.05 -39.15
CA VAL A 509 -22.86 9.28 -40.57
C VAL A 509 -24.36 9.53 -40.73
N LEU A 510 -25.20 8.73 -40.07
CA LEU A 510 -26.65 8.98 -40.03
C LEU A 510 -26.96 10.35 -39.40
N THR A 511 -26.27 10.73 -38.33
CA THR A 511 -26.43 12.05 -37.69
C THR A 511 -26.05 13.18 -38.65
N ARG A 512 -25.00 13.03 -39.46
CA ARG A 512 -24.62 13.99 -40.52
C ARG A 512 -25.69 14.14 -41.57
N ILE A 513 -26.25 13.03 -42.05
CA ILE A 513 -27.25 13.07 -43.12
C ILE A 513 -28.55 13.73 -42.61
N VAL A 514 -28.95 13.42 -41.37
CA VAL A 514 -30.22 13.91 -40.81
C VAL A 514 -30.14 15.37 -40.33
N TYR A 515 -29.06 15.77 -39.66
CA TYR A 515 -28.92 17.09 -39.03
C TYR A 515 -27.85 17.98 -39.67
N GLY A 516 -27.20 17.54 -40.74
CA GLY A 516 -26.24 18.32 -41.50
C GLY A 516 -26.90 19.21 -42.56
N THR A 517 -26.05 19.83 -43.37
CA THR A 517 -26.45 20.77 -44.43
C THR A 517 -26.10 20.29 -45.84
N GLN A 518 -25.38 19.18 -45.97
CA GLN A 518 -25.00 18.58 -47.24
C GLN A 518 -26.12 17.70 -47.77
N THR A 519 -26.36 17.73 -49.08
CA THR A 519 -27.37 16.84 -49.67
C THR A 519 -26.90 15.39 -49.64
N PHE A 520 -27.84 14.45 -49.67
CA PHE A 520 -27.51 13.02 -49.74
C PHE A 520 -26.66 12.69 -50.98
N ALA A 521 -26.84 13.41 -52.10
CA ALA A 521 -26.01 13.24 -53.29
C ALA A 521 -24.54 13.65 -53.04
N ASP A 522 -24.31 14.81 -52.43
CA ASP A 522 -22.97 15.29 -52.06
C ASP A 522 -22.27 14.32 -51.10
N PHE A 523 -23.05 13.74 -50.18
CA PHE A 523 -22.56 12.75 -49.22
C PHE A 523 -22.05 11.47 -49.91
N LEU A 524 -22.76 11.00 -50.94
CA LEU A 524 -22.36 9.84 -51.73
C LEU A 524 -21.10 10.13 -52.57
N GLU A 525 -20.97 11.34 -53.11
CA GLU A 525 -19.78 11.74 -53.89
C GLU A 525 -18.51 11.86 -53.03
N CYS A 526 -18.66 12.26 -51.76
CA CYS A 526 -17.54 12.37 -50.82
C CYS A 526 -17.06 11.01 -50.24
N ASN A 527 -17.74 9.90 -50.55
CA ASN A 527 -17.47 8.54 -50.04
C ASN A 527 -17.25 8.48 -48.51
N ALA A 528 -18.05 9.22 -47.76
CA ALA A 528 -17.84 9.47 -46.35
C ALA A 528 -18.37 8.34 -45.45
N GLY A 529 -17.65 7.22 -45.37
CA GLY A 529 -17.78 6.26 -44.27
C GLY A 529 -19.11 5.49 -44.18
N TYR A 530 -19.78 5.26 -45.31
CA TYR A 530 -20.95 4.38 -45.44
C TYR A 530 -20.60 3.17 -46.32
N ASP A 531 -21.39 2.11 -46.26
CA ASP A 531 -21.32 0.98 -47.20
C ASP A 531 -22.67 0.83 -47.91
N MET A 532 -22.68 0.78 -49.25
CA MET A 532 -23.92 0.77 -50.04
C MET A 532 -23.84 -0.29 -51.15
N ARG A 533 -24.80 -1.21 -51.14
CA ARG A 533 -24.92 -2.30 -52.12
C ARG A 533 -25.93 -1.98 -53.22
N MET A 534 -26.99 -1.26 -52.89
CA MET A 534 -28.06 -0.93 -53.83
C MET A 534 -28.64 0.45 -53.51
N ARG A 535 -28.74 1.32 -54.52
CA ARG A 535 -29.35 2.65 -54.37
C ARG A 535 -30.81 2.60 -54.81
N SER A 536 -31.71 3.00 -53.92
CA SER A 536 -33.15 3.08 -54.19
C SER A 536 -33.60 4.54 -54.33
N PRO A 537 -34.52 4.89 -55.26
CA PRO A 537 -35.06 6.25 -55.38
C PRO A 537 -35.69 6.78 -54.09
N ALA A 538 -36.20 5.89 -53.23
CA ALA A 538 -36.74 6.23 -51.91
C ALA A 538 -35.66 6.74 -50.94
N MET A 539 -34.39 6.32 -51.08
CA MET A 539 -33.28 6.84 -50.26
C MET A 539 -33.06 8.33 -50.54
N ASP A 540 -33.02 8.71 -51.82
CA ASP A 540 -32.85 10.12 -52.23
C ASP A 540 -34.02 10.99 -51.75
N GLY A 541 -35.23 10.43 -51.74
CA GLY A 541 -36.43 11.11 -51.26
C GLY A 541 -36.44 11.31 -49.74
N MET A 542 -36.00 10.31 -48.98
CA MET A 542 -36.01 10.36 -47.51
C MET A 542 -34.86 11.19 -46.94
N PHE A 543 -33.63 10.98 -47.44
CA PHE A 543 -32.45 11.72 -46.98
C PHE A 543 -32.28 13.10 -47.61
N GLY A 544 -33.16 13.47 -48.56
CA GLY A 544 -33.24 14.84 -49.10
C GLY A 544 -33.86 15.86 -48.13
N HIS A 545 -34.33 15.43 -46.95
CA HIS A 545 -34.92 16.28 -45.93
C HIS A 545 -34.10 16.24 -44.64
N HIS A 546 -33.62 17.41 -44.20
CA HIS A 546 -32.94 17.56 -42.92
C HIS A 546 -33.94 17.88 -41.80
N LEU A 547 -33.71 17.32 -40.61
CA LEU A 547 -34.48 17.66 -39.42
C LEU A 547 -33.85 18.88 -38.74
N THR A 548 -34.70 19.78 -38.24
CA THR A 548 -34.25 20.89 -37.39
C THR A 548 -34.21 20.44 -35.94
N ILE A 549 -33.23 20.94 -35.19
CA ILE A 549 -33.12 20.68 -33.76
C ILE A 549 -34.05 21.68 -33.06
N ASP A 550 -35.29 21.28 -32.79
CA ASP A 550 -36.20 22.09 -31.99
C ASP A 550 -35.84 21.95 -30.51
N GLY A 551 -35.15 22.98 -29.97
CA GLY A 551 -34.81 23.03 -28.55
C GLY A 551 -33.93 24.20 -28.13
N GLY A 552 -34.53 25.39 -27.98
CA GLY A 552 -33.97 26.51 -27.22
C GLY A 552 -34.07 27.85 -27.93
N GLU A 553 -34.80 28.79 -27.33
CA GLU A 553 -34.93 30.20 -27.74
C GLU A 553 -33.60 30.86 -28.13
N LYS A 554 -33.69 31.81 -29.07
CA LYS A 554 -32.61 32.75 -29.42
C LYS A 554 -32.04 33.50 -28.22
#